data_AF-A0A2V8ZAS0-F1
#
_entry.id   AF-A0A2V8ZAS0-F1
#
_cell.length_a   1.000
_cell.length_b   1.000
_cell.length_c   1.000
_cell.angle_alpha   90.00
_cell.angle_beta   90.00
_cell.angle_gamma   90.00
#
_symmetry.space_group_name_H-M   'P 1'
#
loop_
_entity.id
_entity.type
_entity.pdbx_description
1 polymer ?
#
loop_
_entity_poly.entity_id
_entity_poly.type
_entity_poly.pdbx_seq_one_letter_code
_entity_poly.pdbx_strand_id
1 'polypeptide(L)'
;MIAIYLTGLLALSPASSFAQNATSFSGEAVGLKASALGVSLDLADTGALPSSGGSLGTSLASVNVAGIASAHALSSSASGSGSTSQSQSSLAEVNVQNGLVAATAVKSTSSATCSGSTASTSGNAQLVGLTVAGQSILVSNPNLSISLPGGITVVINQQTSSSGGSSGSITVNAIHVTGPSLDIVVASAQSDITCS
;
A
#
# COMPACT_ATOMS: atom_id res chain seq x y z
N MET A 1 -75.23 18.12 -32.67
CA MET A 1 -74.01 18.68 -33.29
C MET A 1 -72.83 18.42 -32.36
N ILE A 2 -71.93 17.55 -32.81
CA ILE A 2 -70.48 17.44 -32.55
C ILE A 2 -70.00 17.35 -31.09
N ALA A 3 -69.64 16.13 -30.69
CA ALA A 3 -68.71 15.81 -29.61
C ALA A 3 -67.26 16.00 -30.10
N ILE A 4 -66.40 16.59 -29.27
CA ILE A 4 -64.96 16.69 -29.54
C ILE A 4 -64.21 15.94 -28.42
N TYR A 5 -63.63 14.80 -28.79
CA TYR A 5 -62.65 14.06 -28.02
C TYR A 5 -61.30 14.79 -28.10
N LEU A 6 -60.69 15.11 -26.96
CA LEU A 6 -59.34 15.66 -26.90
C LEU A 6 -58.36 14.56 -26.49
N THR A 7 -57.80 13.86 -27.47
CA THR A 7 -56.71 12.89 -27.26
C THR A 7 -55.34 13.57 -27.36
N GLY A 8 -54.66 13.66 -26.22
CA GLY A 8 -53.26 13.29 -25.95
C GLY A 8 -52.09 13.87 -26.75
N LEU A 9 -51.05 14.27 -26.02
CA LEU A 9 -49.67 13.76 -26.24
C LEU A 9 -48.81 14.06 -24.99
N LEU A 10 -48.48 13.04 -24.18
CA LEU A 10 -47.39 13.15 -23.20
C LEU A 10 -46.08 12.86 -23.93
N ALA A 11 -45.25 13.88 -24.11
CA ALA A 11 -43.89 13.71 -24.59
C ALA A 11 -43.01 13.16 -23.44
N LEU A 12 -42.63 11.88 -23.51
CA LEU A 12 -41.56 11.35 -22.67
C LEU A 12 -40.22 11.77 -23.29
N SER A 13 -39.57 12.74 -22.66
CA SER A 13 -38.18 13.08 -22.99
C SER A 13 -37.25 11.95 -22.51
N PRO A 14 -36.25 11.52 -23.31
CA PRO A 14 -35.23 10.60 -22.83
C PRO A 14 -34.39 11.31 -21.76
N ALA A 15 -34.38 10.77 -20.54
CA ALA A 15 -33.42 11.17 -19.53
C ALA A 15 -32.04 10.64 -19.95
N SER A 16 -31.17 11.54 -20.42
CA SER A 16 -29.76 11.22 -20.63
C SER A 16 -29.10 11.04 -19.26
N SER A 17 -28.87 9.80 -18.85
CA SER A 17 -28.02 9.50 -17.70
C SER A 17 -26.57 9.80 -18.05
N PHE A 18 -26.01 10.87 -17.49
CA PHE A 18 -24.56 11.07 -17.52
C PHE A 18 -23.94 10.04 -16.57
N ALA A 19 -23.07 9.17 -17.09
CA ALA A 19 -22.21 8.37 -16.23
C ALA A 19 -21.26 9.35 -15.51
N GLN A 20 -21.56 9.67 -14.25
CA GLN A 20 -20.64 10.43 -13.42
C GLN A 20 -19.41 9.55 -13.20
N ASN A 21 -18.26 9.99 -13.70
CA ASN A 21 -17.00 9.31 -13.50
C ASN A 21 -16.76 9.30 -11.99
N ALA A 22 -16.93 8.16 -11.31
CA ALA A 22 -16.80 8.09 -9.87
C ALA A 22 -15.33 7.91 -9.51
N THR A 23 -14.90 8.50 -8.40
CA THR A 23 -13.57 8.22 -7.86
C THR A 23 -13.44 6.72 -7.57
N SER A 24 -12.41 6.07 -8.11
CA SER A 24 -12.12 4.67 -7.83
C SER A 24 -10.90 4.55 -6.93
N PHE A 25 -10.93 3.61 -5.99
CA PHE A 25 -9.86 3.37 -5.03
C PHE A 25 -9.13 2.06 -5.36
N SER A 26 -7.89 1.94 -4.90
CA SER A 26 -7.18 0.67 -4.80
C SER A 26 -6.11 0.81 -3.72
N GLY A 27 -5.68 -0.31 -3.18
CA GLY A 27 -4.64 -0.35 -2.16
C GLY A 27 -4.52 -1.72 -1.55
N GLU A 28 -3.37 -1.98 -0.95
CA GLU A 28 -3.05 -3.22 -0.28
C GLU A 28 -2.01 -2.89 0.79
N ALA A 29 -2.07 -3.56 1.93
CA ALA A 29 -1.01 -3.49 2.92
C ALA A 29 -0.62 -4.90 3.35
N VAL A 30 0.69 -5.15 3.41
CA VAL A 30 1.25 -6.44 3.78
C VAL A 30 2.35 -6.28 4.80
N GLY A 31 2.25 -7.03 5.90
CA GLY A 31 3.19 -6.99 7.01
C GLY A 31 4.59 -7.43 6.62
N LEU A 32 4.66 -8.63 6.05
CA LEU A 32 5.91 -9.24 5.62
C LEU A 32 5.66 -10.00 4.32
N LYS A 33 6.37 -9.61 3.26
CA LYS A 33 6.53 -10.40 2.04
C LYS A 33 7.93 -10.99 2.05
N ALA A 34 8.06 -12.28 1.83
CA ALA A 34 9.36 -12.94 1.78
C ALA A 34 9.39 -14.00 0.68
N SER A 35 10.42 -13.95 -0.16
CA SER A 35 10.77 -14.98 -1.12
C SER A 35 12.22 -15.38 -0.90
N ALA A 36 12.45 -16.61 -0.46
CA ALA A 36 13.80 -17.13 -0.23
C ALA A 36 13.85 -18.63 -0.49
N LEU A 37 14.88 -19.09 -1.20
CA LEU A 37 15.17 -20.52 -1.44
C LEU A 37 13.95 -21.32 -1.98
N GLY A 38 13.11 -20.69 -2.80
CA GLY A 38 11.92 -21.32 -3.39
C GLY A 38 10.67 -21.34 -2.50
N VAL A 39 10.71 -20.70 -1.33
CA VAL A 39 9.55 -20.48 -0.46
C VAL A 39 9.09 -19.03 -0.62
N SER A 40 7.79 -18.82 -0.82
CA SER A 40 7.16 -17.50 -0.82
C SER A 40 6.10 -17.41 0.27
N LEU A 41 6.04 -16.25 0.92
CA LEU A 41 5.20 -16.01 2.07
C LEU A 41 4.73 -14.55 2.07
N ASP A 42 3.43 -14.36 2.25
CA ASP A 42 2.80 -13.07 2.52
C ASP A 42 2.03 -13.17 3.84
N LEU A 43 2.34 -12.30 4.79
CA LEU A 43 1.74 -12.29 6.13
C LEU A 43 1.13 -10.95 6.46
N ALA A 44 0.00 -11.02 7.19
CA ALA A 44 -0.84 -9.86 7.46
C ALA A 44 -1.11 -9.08 6.16
N ASP A 45 -1.52 -9.80 5.11
CA ASP A 45 -1.96 -9.22 3.85
C ASP A 45 -3.45 -8.88 3.93
N THR A 46 -3.80 -7.61 3.68
CA THR A 46 -5.20 -7.17 3.63
C THR A 46 -5.96 -7.70 2.43
N GLY A 47 -5.24 -8.11 1.37
CA GLY A 47 -5.74 -8.21 0.02
C GLY A 47 -6.02 -6.84 -0.59
N ALA A 48 -6.42 -6.86 -1.87
CA ALA A 48 -6.73 -5.66 -2.63
C ALA A 48 -8.03 -4.99 -2.16
N LEU A 49 -7.97 -3.68 -1.93
CA LEU A 49 -9.12 -2.84 -1.65
C LEU A 49 -10.04 -2.77 -2.88
N PRO A 50 -11.37 -2.95 -2.72
CA PRO A 50 -12.32 -2.82 -3.81
C PRO A 50 -12.31 -1.42 -4.44
N SER A 51 -12.62 -1.34 -5.74
CA SER A 51 -12.66 -0.06 -6.48
C SER A 51 -13.70 0.92 -5.97
N SER A 52 -14.75 0.42 -5.32
CA SER A 52 -15.76 1.22 -4.63
C SER A 52 -15.29 1.81 -3.30
N GLY A 53 -14.09 1.45 -2.83
CA GLY A 53 -13.57 1.82 -1.52
C GLY A 53 -13.96 0.81 -0.43
N GLY A 54 -13.92 1.28 0.82
CA GLY A 54 -14.15 0.47 2.02
C GLY A 54 -12.97 0.49 2.98
N SER A 55 -12.92 -0.48 3.89
CA SER A 55 -11.82 -0.67 4.82
C SER A 55 -11.54 -2.16 5.01
N LEU A 56 -10.27 -2.52 4.86
CA LEU A 56 -9.72 -3.85 5.08
C LEU A 56 -8.66 -3.77 6.18
N GLY A 57 -8.55 -4.82 6.98
CA GLY A 57 -7.59 -4.91 8.05
C GLY A 57 -7.29 -6.35 8.42
N THR A 58 -6.04 -6.60 8.79
CA THR A 58 -5.58 -7.93 9.24
C THR A 58 -4.44 -7.77 10.23
N SER A 59 -4.29 -8.75 11.11
CA SER A 59 -3.24 -8.74 12.12
C SER A 59 -2.74 -10.14 12.43
N LEU A 60 -1.45 -10.25 12.73
CA LEU A 60 -0.82 -11.47 13.18
C LEU A 60 0.05 -11.18 14.41
N ALA A 61 -0.18 -11.93 15.49
CA ALA A 61 0.50 -11.69 16.77
C ALA A 61 2.02 -11.86 16.66
N SER A 62 2.48 -12.86 15.92
CA SER A 62 3.90 -13.15 15.75
C SER A 62 4.15 -14.05 14.54
N VAL A 63 5.34 -13.92 13.97
CA VAL A 63 5.89 -14.85 12.98
C VAL A 63 7.33 -15.17 13.35
N ASN A 64 7.72 -16.42 13.11
CA ASN A 64 9.11 -16.83 13.07
C ASN A 64 9.30 -17.84 11.93
N VAL A 65 9.97 -17.41 10.86
CA VAL A 65 10.39 -18.27 9.76
C VAL A 65 11.89 -18.47 9.87
N ALA A 66 12.28 -19.69 10.24
CA ALA A 66 13.67 -20.03 10.55
C ALA A 66 14.62 -19.61 9.41
N GLY A 67 15.60 -18.76 9.75
CA GLY A 67 16.64 -18.30 8.82
C GLY A 67 16.20 -17.20 7.85
N ILE A 68 14.93 -16.78 7.84
CA ILE A 68 14.41 -15.77 6.93
C ILE A 68 14.04 -14.49 7.69
N ALA A 69 13.02 -14.55 8.55
CA ALA A 69 12.54 -13.39 9.29
C ALA A 69 11.68 -13.78 10.49
N SER A 70 11.70 -12.92 11.52
CA SER A 70 10.76 -12.94 12.63
C SER A 70 10.27 -11.54 12.95
N ALA A 71 9.05 -11.45 13.46
CA ALA A 71 8.43 -10.20 13.89
C ALA A 71 7.24 -10.46 14.82
N HIS A 72 6.86 -9.43 15.56
CA HIS A 72 5.69 -9.40 16.44
C HIS A 72 4.70 -8.32 15.99
N ALA A 73 3.45 -8.47 16.44
CA ALA A 73 2.37 -7.49 16.28
C ALA A 73 2.26 -6.92 14.86
N LEU A 74 2.22 -7.81 13.86
CA LEU A 74 1.99 -7.41 12.48
C LEU A 74 0.56 -6.88 12.37
N SER A 75 0.40 -5.69 11.81
CA SER A 75 -0.90 -5.08 11.56
C SER A 75 -0.87 -4.33 10.26
N SER A 76 -1.82 -4.64 9.38
CA SER A 76 -1.95 -4.04 8.06
C SER A 76 -3.38 -3.57 7.85
N SER A 77 -3.54 -2.44 7.16
CA SER A 77 -4.84 -1.87 6.83
C SER A 77 -4.80 -1.13 5.49
N ALA A 78 -5.88 -1.23 4.73
CA ALA A 78 -6.11 -0.48 3.51
C ALA A 78 -7.52 0.11 3.55
N SER A 79 -7.70 1.34 3.08
CA SER A 79 -9.00 2.01 3.08
C SER A 79 -9.12 3.04 1.97
N GLY A 80 -10.34 3.22 1.48
CA GLY A 80 -10.63 4.18 0.42
C GLY A 80 -12.03 4.75 0.59
N SER A 81 -12.12 6.08 0.58
CA SER A 81 -13.40 6.79 0.65
C SER A 81 -13.24 8.25 0.22
N GLY A 82 -14.33 8.84 -0.28
CA GLY A 82 -14.35 10.24 -0.71
C GLY A 82 -13.31 10.52 -1.79
N SER A 83 -12.29 11.29 -1.46
CA SER A 83 -11.20 11.68 -2.36
C SER A 83 -9.86 11.03 -2.03
N THR A 84 -9.85 9.94 -1.25
CA THR A 84 -8.60 9.42 -0.66
C THR A 84 -8.57 7.90 -0.60
N SER A 85 -7.45 7.31 -1.02
CA SER A 85 -7.04 5.93 -0.74
C SER A 85 -5.80 5.93 0.14
N GLN A 86 -5.77 5.09 1.17
CA GLN A 86 -4.68 5.01 2.15
C GLN A 86 -4.43 3.58 2.60
N SER A 87 -3.15 3.24 2.75
CA SER A 87 -2.70 1.97 3.27
C SER A 87 -1.59 2.15 4.30
N GLN A 88 -1.51 1.20 5.22
CA GLN A 88 -0.54 1.22 6.31
C GLN A 88 -0.20 -0.21 6.71
N SER A 89 1.09 -0.44 6.99
CA SER A 89 1.54 -1.67 7.62
C SER A 89 2.50 -1.35 8.76
N SER A 90 2.42 -2.10 9.86
CA SER A 90 3.26 -1.93 11.03
C SER A 90 3.63 -3.26 11.68
N LEU A 91 4.85 -3.32 12.23
CA LEU A 91 5.43 -4.50 12.87
C LEU A 91 6.28 -4.05 14.06
N ALA A 92 6.35 -4.89 15.08
CA ALA A 92 7.27 -4.78 16.21
C ALA A 92 8.35 -5.87 16.14
N GLU A 93 9.49 -5.60 16.79
CA GLU A 93 10.57 -6.59 16.99
C GLU A 93 10.97 -7.34 15.71
N VAL A 94 11.22 -6.59 14.64
CA VAL A 94 11.59 -7.14 13.34
C VAL A 94 13.02 -7.63 13.39
N ASN A 95 13.24 -8.85 12.89
CA ASN A 95 14.55 -9.42 12.61
C ASN A 95 14.51 -10.09 11.23
N VAL A 96 15.45 -9.75 10.36
CA VAL A 96 15.57 -10.30 9.01
C VAL A 96 16.98 -10.88 8.85
N GLN A 97 17.06 -12.08 8.27
CA GLN A 97 18.31 -12.81 8.00
C GLN A 97 19.24 -12.86 9.23
N ASN A 98 18.73 -13.39 10.34
CA ASN A 98 19.48 -13.58 11.59
C ASN A 98 20.15 -12.29 12.13
N GLY A 99 19.43 -11.17 12.06
CA GLY A 99 19.89 -9.88 12.57
C GLY A 99 20.69 -9.04 11.57
N LEU A 100 20.74 -9.43 10.29
CA LEU A 100 21.28 -8.57 9.25
C LEU A 100 20.52 -7.24 9.22
N VAL A 101 19.19 -7.29 9.33
CA VAL A 101 18.38 -6.11 9.57
C VAL A 101 17.52 -6.36 10.79
N ALA A 102 17.50 -5.41 11.72
CA ALA A 102 16.66 -5.47 12.90
C ALA A 102 16.06 -4.10 13.21
N ALA A 103 14.85 -4.07 13.76
CA ALA A 103 14.19 -2.85 14.17
C ALA A 103 13.19 -3.14 15.30
N THR A 104 13.07 -2.22 16.26
CA THR A 104 12.10 -2.34 17.36
C THR A 104 10.68 -2.09 16.89
N ALA A 105 10.49 -1.11 16.00
CA ALA A 105 9.21 -0.83 15.37
C ALA A 105 9.44 -0.37 13.94
N VAL A 106 8.59 -0.86 13.04
CA VAL A 106 8.61 -0.51 11.62
C VAL A 106 7.19 -0.17 11.21
N LYS A 107 7.03 0.93 10.47
CA LYS A 107 5.75 1.34 9.93
C LYS A 107 5.93 1.97 8.56
N SER A 108 5.08 1.61 7.60
CA SER A 108 4.92 2.31 6.34
C SER A 108 3.51 2.86 6.21
N THR A 109 3.39 3.98 5.52
CA THR A 109 2.12 4.60 5.16
C THR A 109 2.19 5.11 3.74
N SER A 110 1.13 4.86 2.97
CA SER A 110 0.94 5.42 1.64
C SER A 110 -0.43 6.06 1.54
N SER A 111 -0.54 7.11 0.71
CA SER A 111 -1.77 7.85 0.49
C SER A 111 -1.81 8.36 -0.95
N ALA A 112 -2.95 8.16 -1.60
CA ALA A 112 -3.28 8.71 -2.90
C ALA A 112 -4.57 9.53 -2.77
N THR A 113 -4.55 10.78 -3.22
CA THR A 113 -5.65 11.74 -3.02
C THR A 113 -6.04 12.44 -4.30
N CYS A 114 -7.33 12.76 -4.43
CA CYS A 114 -7.87 13.60 -5.49
C CYS A 114 -8.11 15.03 -5.00
N SER A 115 -7.61 16.00 -5.77
CA SER A 115 -7.99 17.41 -5.68
C SER A 115 -8.68 17.79 -6.99
N GLY A 116 -10.02 17.67 -7.01
CA GLY A 116 -10.78 17.70 -8.26
C GLY A 116 -10.39 16.50 -9.14
N SER A 117 -10.06 16.77 -10.40
CA SER A 117 -9.62 15.77 -11.37
C SER A 117 -8.11 15.48 -11.32
N THR A 118 -7.37 16.06 -10.36
CA THR A 118 -5.92 15.87 -10.24
C THR A 118 -5.59 14.94 -9.08
N ALA A 119 -4.89 13.86 -9.36
CA ALA A 119 -4.37 12.95 -8.35
C ALA A 119 -3.03 13.44 -7.79
N SER A 120 -2.76 13.10 -6.52
CA SER A 120 -1.50 13.35 -5.84
C SER A 120 -1.20 12.19 -4.90
N THR A 121 0.08 11.94 -4.60
CA THR A 121 0.50 10.83 -3.75
C THR A 121 1.48 11.29 -2.69
N SER A 122 1.49 10.58 -1.55
CA SER A 122 2.44 10.81 -0.46
C SER A 122 2.73 9.50 0.27
N GLY A 123 3.98 9.37 0.74
CA GLY A 123 4.47 8.15 1.36
C GLY A 123 5.45 8.44 2.50
N ASN A 124 5.47 7.58 3.50
CA ASN A 124 6.41 7.69 4.61
C ASN A 124 6.72 6.33 5.24
N ALA A 125 7.93 6.19 5.78
CA ALA A 125 8.30 5.09 6.66
C ALA A 125 8.90 5.60 7.97
N GLN A 126 8.41 5.05 9.08
CA GLN A 126 8.88 5.31 10.44
C GLN A 126 9.58 4.05 10.96
N LEU A 127 10.85 4.19 11.35
CA LEU A 127 11.67 3.08 11.81
C LEU A 127 12.32 3.45 13.14
N VAL A 128 12.16 2.60 14.15
CA VAL A 128 12.70 2.79 15.50
C VAL A 128 13.70 1.68 15.79
N GLY A 129 14.88 2.07 16.29
CA GLY A 129 15.93 1.12 16.64
C GLY A 129 16.46 0.33 15.43
N LEU A 130 16.41 0.93 14.23
CA LEU A 130 16.86 0.26 13.01
C LEU A 130 18.37 0.04 13.04
N THR A 131 18.78 -1.20 12.78
CA THR A 131 20.17 -1.57 12.52
C THR A 131 20.29 -2.37 11.24
N VAL A 132 21.33 -2.11 10.46
CA VAL A 132 21.69 -2.85 9.26
C VAL A 132 23.15 -3.30 9.39
N ALA A 133 23.41 -4.60 9.32
CA ALA A 133 24.71 -5.22 9.55
C ALA A 133 25.38 -4.76 10.86
N GLY A 134 24.58 -4.61 11.93
CA GLY A 134 25.03 -4.14 13.25
C GLY A 134 25.27 -2.62 13.36
N GLN A 135 25.08 -1.85 12.28
CA GLN A 135 25.20 -0.39 12.31
C GLN A 135 23.83 0.26 12.48
N SER A 136 23.72 1.23 13.40
CA SER A 136 22.47 1.96 13.61
C SER A 136 22.20 2.94 12.48
N ILE A 137 20.97 2.93 11.99
CA ILE A 137 20.50 3.83 10.93
C ILE A 137 19.51 4.82 11.56
N LEU A 138 19.92 6.08 11.66
CA LEU A 138 19.15 7.14 12.31
C LEU A 138 18.29 7.97 11.34
N VAL A 139 18.51 7.80 10.04
CA VAL A 139 17.83 8.53 8.98
C VAL A 139 17.10 7.57 8.05
N SER A 140 15.83 7.85 7.79
CA SER A 140 14.96 7.09 6.89
C SER A 140 14.58 7.91 5.65
N ASN A 141 15.57 8.56 5.03
CA ASN A 141 15.35 9.29 3.78
C ASN A 141 14.71 8.36 2.72
N PRO A 142 13.77 8.86 1.90
CA PRO A 142 13.18 8.06 0.84
C PRO A 142 14.24 7.41 -0.06
N ASN A 143 14.09 6.12 -0.30
CA ASN A 143 14.97 5.29 -1.15
C ASN A 143 16.44 5.26 -0.68
N LEU A 144 16.70 5.36 0.62
CA LEU A 144 18.06 5.19 1.16
C LEU A 144 18.54 3.75 0.91
N SER A 145 19.51 3.59 0.02
CA SER A 145 20.06 2.29 -0.36
C SER A 145 21.40 2.02 0.33
N ILE A 146 21.54 0.83 0.90
CA ILE A 146 22.73 0.34 1.58
C ILE A 146 23.16 -0.95 0.90
N SER A 147 24.32 -0.94 0.25
CA SER A 147 24.92 -2.13 -0.35
C SER A 147 25.80 -2.85 0.65
N LEU A 148 25.67 -4.18 0.70
CA LEU A 148 26.38 -5.06 1.62
C LEU A 148 27.15 -6.13 0.85
N PRO A 149 28.17 -6.76 1.46
CA PRO A 149 28.86 -7.91 0.87
C PRO A 149 27.90 -9.04 0.50
N GLY A 150 28.29 -9.86 -0.49
CA GLY A 150 27.47 -10.98 -0.95
C GLY A 150 26.32 -10.58 -1.88
N GLY A 151 26.32 -9.35 -2.41
CA GLY A 151 25.31 -8.87 -3.35
C GLY A 151 23.98 -8.53 -2.69
N ILE A 152 23.97 -8.29 -1.38
CA ILE A 152 22.77 -7.91 -0.64
C ILE A 152 22.60 -6.39 -0.71
N THR A 153 21.38 -5.95 -0.97
CA THR A 153 20.99 -4.54 -0.89
C THR A 153 19.86 -4.38 0.10
N VAL A 154 19.94 -3.36 0.95
CA VAL A 154 18.87 -2.96 1.87
C VAL A 154 18.43 -1.56 1.48
N VAL A 155 17.18 -1.41 1.05
CA VAL A 155 16.56 -0.12 0.77
C VAL A 155 15.61 0.24 1.91
N ILE A 156 15.88 1.35 2.57
CA ILE A 156 15.07 1.90 3.65
C ILE A 156 14.13 2.97 3.08
N ASN A 157 12.89 2.96 3.55
CA ASN A 157 11.85 3.87 3.09
C ASN A 157 11.77 3.90 1.55
N GLN A 158 11.69 2.71 0.93
CA GLN A 158 11.58 2.61 -0.52
C GLN A 158 10.21 3.15 -0.94
N GLN A 159 10.20 4.14 -1.81
CA GLN A 159 8.98 4.75 -2.34
C GLN A 159 9.02 4.71 -3.86
N THR A 160 8.00 4.11 -4.45
CA THR A 160 7.74 4.16 -5.89
C THR A 160 6.39 4.80 -6.09
N SER A 161 6.36 5.96 -6.77
CA SER A 161 5.16 6.75 -6.96
C SER A 161 5.00 7.16 -8.42
N SER A 162 3.76 7.14 -8.90
CA SER A 162 3.35 7.71 -10.17
C SER A 162 2.11 8.54 -9.93
N SER A 163 2.14 9.82 -10.28
CA SER A 163 0.97 10.70 -10.20
C SER A 163 0.93 11.59 -11.43
N GLY A 164 -0.20 11.61 -12.12
CA GLY A 164 -0.39 12.43 -13.32
C GLY A 164 -1.83 12.42 -13.80
N GLY A 165 -2.36 13.60 -14.13
CA GLY A 165 -3.77 13.75 -14.48
C GLY A 165 -4.68 13.24 -13.37
N SER A 166 -5.62 12.38 -13.73
CA SER A 166 -6.60 11.81 -12.80
C SER A 166 -6.13 10.57 -12.05
N SER A 167 -4.92 10.04 -12.27
CA SER A 167 -4.48 8.80 -11.61
C SER A 167 -3.25 9.01 -10.73
N GLY A 168 -3.26 8.41 -9.56
CA GLY A 168 -2.15 8.38 -8.61
C GLY A 168 -1.96 6.99 -8.05
N SER A 169 -0.71 6.55 -7.95
CA SER A 169 -0.29 5.28 -7.38
C SER A 169 0.98 5.49 -6.57
N ILE A 170 1.05 4.91 -5.39
CA ILE A 170 2.26 4.89 -4.59
C ILE A 170 2.36 3.62 -3.77
N THR A 171 3.54 3.02 -3.78
CA THR A 171 3.94 1.91 -2.92
C THR A 171 5.08 2.35 -2.03
N VAL A 172 4.94 2.11 -0.73
CA VAL A 172 5.96 2.35 0.27
C VAL A 172 6.31 1.05 0.95
N ASN A 173 7.59 0.67 0.87
CA ASN A 173 8.16 -0.43 1.62
C ASN A 173 9.07 0.16 2.69
N ALA A 174 8.81 -0.10 3.97
CA ALA A 174 9.64 0.47 5.02
C ALA A 174 11.08 -0.05 4.97
N ILE A 175 11.24 -1.37 4.72
CA ILE A 175 12.51 -2.03 4.49
C ILE A 175 12.34 -3.01 3.33
N HIS A 176 13.26 -2.98 2.37
CA HIS A 176 13.33 -3.95 1.29
C HIS A 176 14.75 -4.51 1.20
N VAL A 177 14.90 -5.81 1.45
CA VAL A 177 16.16 -6.53 1.38
C VAL A 177 16.16 -7.43 0.14
N THR A 178 17.12 -7.24 -0.75
CA THR A 178 17.29 -8.06 -1.96
C THR A 178 18.67 -8.70 -1.99
N GLY A 179 18.79 -9.88 -2.60
CA GLY A 179 20.04 -10.60 -2.77
C GLY A 179 19.91 -11.81 -3.73
N PRO A 180 20.98 -12.61 -3.93
CA PRO A 180 21.06 -13.66 -4.96
C PRO A 180 20.00 -14.78 -4.93
N SER A 181 19.18 -14.87 -3.89
CA SER A 181 18.02 -15.77 -3.76
C SER A 181 17.11 -15.32 -2.61
N LEU A 182 17.03 -14.00 -2.41
CA LEU A 182 16.40 -13.38 -1.25
C LEU A 182 15.70 -12.11 -1.70
N ASP A 183 14.42 -12.01 -1.40
CA ASP A 183 13.61 -10.81 -1.58
C ASP A 183 12.68 -10.71 -0.36
N ILE A 184 12.91 -9.74 0.51
CA ILE A 184 12.11 -9.54 1.73
C ILE A 184 11.67 -8.10 1.80
N VAL A 185 10.36 -7.91 1.91
CA VAL A 185 9.72 -6.62 2.13
C VAL A 185 9.08 -6.61 3.51
N VAL A 186 9.48 -5.64 4.34
CA VAL A 186 8.88 -5.40 5.66
C VAL A 186 8.04 -4.13 5.59
N ALA A 187 6.80 -4.26 6.05
CA ALA A 187 5.78 -3.23 6.02
C ALA A 187 5.62 -2.62 4.62
N SER A 188 4.88 -3.29 3.76
CA SER A 188 4.46 -2.75 2.46
C SER A 188 3.10 -2.06 2.58
N ALA A 189 2.97 -0.87 2.02
CA ALA A 189 1.72 -0.13 1.91
C ALA A 189 1.57 0.45 0.51
N GLN A 190 0.54 0.03 -0.21
CA GLN A 190 0.18 0.51 -1.55
C GLN A 190 -1.14 1.27 -1.52
N SER A 191 -1.19 2.42 -2.17
CA SER A 191 -2.41 3.21 -2.36
C SER A 191 -2.49 3.72 -3.79
N ASP A 192 -3.64 3.49 -4.43
CA ASP A 192 -3.95 4.02 -5.75
C ASP A 192 -5.32 4.69 -5.75
N ILE A 193 -5.48 5.69 -6.63
CA ILE A 193 -6.72 6.41 -6.81
C ILE A 193 -6.86 6.85 -8.27
N THR A 194 -8.09 6.82 -8.79
CA THR A 194 -8.46 7.50 -10.03
C THR A 194 -9.57 8.50 -9.74
N CYS A 195 -9.33 9.76 -10.06
CA CYS A 195 -10.23 10.87 -9.82
C CYS A 195 -11.34 10.94 -10.87
N SER A 196 -12.47 11.49 -10.43
CA SER A 196 -13.64 11.80 -11.25
C SER A 196 -13.36 12.89 -12.27
#